data_AF-A0A381EKP5-F1
#
_entry.id   AF-A0A381EKP5-F1
#
_cell.length_a   1.000
_cell.length_b   1.000
_cell.length_c   1.000
_cell.angle_alpha   90.00
_cell.angle_beta   90.00
_cell.angle_gamma   90.00
#
_symmetry.space_group_name_H-M   'P 1'
#
loop_
_entity.id
_entity.type
_entity.pdbx_description
1 polymer ?
#
loop_
_entity_poly.entity_id
_entity_poly.type
_entity_poly.pdbx_seq_one_letter_code
_entity_poly.pdbx_strand_id
1 'polypeptide(L)'
;MDIMVILELIVLLGAIFVGIRLGGIAIGYAGGLGVVILSLVLGMKPGNIPWDVILIIAAAIAAISAMQQAGGLDYMVRVVEKLLRANPRFINYLAPACGWLLTILAGTGNAVFSLMPVVVDVAKSQNIRPSAPLSLMVVSSQIGITAFL
;
A
#
# COMPACT_ATOMS: atom_id res chain seq x y z
N MET A 1 37.76 -0.34 -5.64
CA MET A 1 36.74 -0.38 -4.57
C MET A 1 37.44 -0.88 -3.33
N ASP A 2 37.41 -0.10 -2.25
CA ASP A 2 38.04 -0.51 -0.99
C ASP A 2 37.26 -1.67 -0.36
N ILE A 3 37.98 -2.59 0.29
CA ILE A 3 37.39 -3.78 0.93
C ILE A 3 36.28 -3.39 1.92
N MET A 4 36.39 -2.22 2.55
CA MET A 4 35.38 -1.67 3.47
C MET A 4 34.03 -1.42 2.78
N VAL A 5 34.04 -0.83 1.59
CA VAL A 5 32.82 -0.52 0.82
C VAL A 5 32.10 -1.80 0.39
N ILE A 6 32.86 -2.85 0.06
CA ILE A 6 32.29 -4.16 -0.29
C ILE A 6 31.60 -4.78 0.93
N LEU A 7 32.21 -4.66 2.12
CA LEU A 7 31.67 -5.22 3.35
C LEU A 7 30.40 -4.48 3.82
N GLU A 8 30.40 -3.14 3.74
CA GLU A 8 29.21 -2.31 3.98
C GLU A 8 28.06 -2.67 3.03
N LEU A 9 28.35 -2.89 1.75
CA LEU A 9 27.36 -3.30 0.75
C LEU A 9 26.77 -4.69 1.07
N ILE A 10 27.59 -5.64 1.51
CA ILE A 10 27.12 -6.97 1.93
C ILE A 10 26.18 -6.85 3.13
N VAL A 11 26.54 -6.04 4.14
CA VAL A 11 25.70 -5.83 5.32
C VAL A 11 24.39 -5.15 4.95
N LEU A 12 24.44 -4.12 4.09
CA LEU A 12 23.25 -3.42 3.59
C LEU A 12 22.32 -4.39 2.84
N LEU A 13 22.84 -5.12 1.85
CA LEU A 13 22.05 -6.07 1.06
C LEU A 13 21.54 -7.22 1.92
N GLY A 14 22.34 -7.69 2.88
CA GLY A 14 21.94 -8.70 3.85
C GLY A 14 20.77 -8.24 4.72
N ALA A 15 20.82 -7.01 5.24
CA ALA A 15 19.74 -6.42 6.03
C ALA A 15 18.44 -6.27 5.21
N ILE A 16 18.54 -5.80 3.95
CA ILE A 16 17.40 -5.70 3.04
C ILE A 16 16.81 -7.08 2.75
N PHE A 17 17.66 -8.07 2.44
CA PHE A 17 17.22 -9.43 2.12
C PHE A 17 16.47 -10.07 3.29
N VAL A 18 17.00 -9.96 4.51
CA VAL A 18 16.35 -10.44 5.74
C VAL A 18 15.04 -9.69 5.98
N GLY A 19 15.03 -8.37 5.79
CA GLY A 19 13.83 -7.54 5.93
C GLY A 19 12.70 -7.96 5.00
N ILE A 20 12.99 -8.10 3.71
CA ILE A 20 11.99 -8.51 2.69
C ILE A 20 11.46 -9.92 2.97
N ARG A 21 12.32 -10.84 3.42
CA ARG A 21 11.93 -12.23 3.74
C ARG A 21 10.94 -12.31 4.90
N LEU A 22 11.13 -11.48 5.93
CA LEU A 22 10.31 -11.46 7.13
C LEU A 22 9.02 -10.63 6.94
N GLY A 23 9.06 -9.60 6.09
CA GLY A 23 7.88 -8.82 5.71
C GLY A 23 7.27 -7.96 6.83
N GLY A 24 6.26 -7.15 6.48
CA GLY A 24 5.49 -6.36 7.44
C GLY A 24 6.35 -5.42 8.29
N ILE A 25 6.16 -5.46 9.62
CA ILE A 25 6.88 -4.60 10.57
C ILE A 25 8.38 -4.95 10.67
N ALA A 26 8.77 -6.19 10.33
CA ALA A 26 10.14 -6.65 10.41
C ALA A 26 11.06 -5.96 9.39
N ILE A 27 10.51 -5.44 8.29
CA ILE A 27 11.27 -4.62 7.32
C ILE A 27 11.85 -3.37 8.00
N GLY A 28 11.04 -2.70 8.84
CA GLY A 28 11.47 -1.52 9.58
C GLY A 28 12.56 -1.85 10.61
N TYR A 29 12.38 -2.93 11.37
CA TYR A 29 13.38 -3.38 12.34
C TYR A 29 14.69 -3.82 11.68
N ALA A 30 14.62 -4.57 10.57
CA ALA A 30 15.80 -5.01 9.81
C ALA A 30 16.58 -3.82 9.23
N GLY A 31 15.88 -2.80 8.73
CA GLY A 31 16.49 -1.54 8.30
C GLY A 31 17.21 -0.82 9.43
N GLY A 32 16.57 -0.65 10.58
CA GLY A 32 17.17 -0.03 11.76
C GLY A 32 18.39 -0.81 12.28
N LEU A 33 18.28 -2.13 12.36
CA LEU A 33 19.37 -3.02 12.78
C LEU A 33 20.54 -2.96 11.79
N GLY A 34 20.27 -2.87 10.49
CA GLY A 34 21.28 -2.63 9.46
C GLY A 34 22.05 -1.33 9.69
N VAL A 35 21.36 -0.22 9.98
CA VAL A 35 22.00 1.07 10.29
C VAL A 35 22.85 0.99 11.58
N VAL A 36 22.39 0.26 12.60
CA VAL A 36 23.15 0.04 13.84
C VAL A 36 24.43 -0.75 13.58
N ILE A 37 24.38 -1.82 12.78
CA ILE A 37 25.56 -2.61 12.43
C ILE A 37 26.55 -1.76 11.62
N LEU A 38 26.06 -1.03 10.61
CA LEU A 38 26.89 -0.18 9.76
C LEU A 38 27.57 0.96 10.56
N SER A 39 26.90 1.54 11.55
CA SER A 39 27.45 2.63 12.35
C SER A 39 28.36 2.18 13.49
N LEU A 40 28.00 1.15 14.25
CA LEU A 40 28.74 0.71 15.43
C LEU A 40 29.87 -0.29 15.11
N VAL A 41 29.71 -1.15 14.10
CA VAL A 41 30.68 -2.19 13.76
C VAL A 41 31.65 -1.72 12.67
N LEU A 42 31.15 -1.00 11.67
CA LEU A 42 31.96 -0.53 10.54
C LEU A 42 32.43 0.93 10.68
N GLY A 43 31.98 1.62 11.74
CA GLY A 43 32.44 2.96 12.07
C GLY A 43 31.93 4.05 11.12
N MET A 44 30.91 3.77 10.31
CA MET A 44 30.29 4.80 9.48
C MET A 44 29.61 5.84 10.37
N LYS A 45 29.87 7.12 10.08
CA LYS A 45 29.17 8.21 10.76
C LYS A 45 27.67 8.11 10.47
N PRO A 46 26.80 8.01 11.48
CA PRO A 46 25.37 8.08 11.29
C PRO A 46 25.02 9.38 10.59
N GLY A 47 24.18 9.31 9.56
CA GLY A 47 23.58 10.49 8.96
C GLY A 47 22.60 11.17 9.93
N ASN A 48 22.07 12.33 9.51
CA ASN A 48 21.00 12.97 10.27
C ASN A 48 19.75 12.08 10.28
N ILE A 49 19.15 11.92 11.46
CA ILE A 49 17.87 11.22 11.59
C ILE A 49 16.80 12.05 10.86
N PRO A 50 16.06 11.46 9.89
CA PRO A 50 15.07 12.19 9.10
C PRO A 50 13.77 12.36 9.88
N TRP A 51 13.79 13.20 10.92
CA TRP A 51 12.64 13.47 11.79
C TRP A 51 11.39 13.88 11.03
N ASP A 52 11.54 14.75 10.02
CA ASP A 52 10.43 15.20 9.19
C ASP A 52 9.73 14.04 8.49
N VAL A 53 10.50 13.09 7.95
CA VAL A 53 9.97 11.91 7.27
C VAL A 53 9.24 10.99 8.25
N ILE A 54 9.83 10.74 9.42
CA ILE A 54 9.21 9.91 10.47
C ILE A 54 7.88 10.53 10.93
N LEU A 55 7.85 11.84 11.14
CA LEU A 55 6.66 12.56 11.60
C LEU A 55 5.56 12.61 10.53
N ILE A 56 5.91 12.82 9.26
CA ILE A 56 4.94 12.78 8.15
C ILE A 56 4.31 11.39 8.04
N ILE A 57 5.11 10.32 8.12
CA ILE A 57 4.59 8.94 8.10
C ILE A 57 3.70 8.67 9.32
N ALA A 58 4.12 9.08 10.52
CA ALA A 58 3.35 8.90 11.74
C ALA A 58 1.99 9.66 11.67
N ALA A 59 1.99 10.89 11.16
CA ALA A 59 0.78 11.68 10.96
C ALA A 59 -0.16 11.03 9.95
N ALA A 60 0.36 10.54 8.82
CA ALA A 60 -0.43 9.83 7.81
C ALA A 60 -1.07 8.56 8.38
N ILE A 61 -0.30 7.74 9.12
CA ILE A 61 -0.81 6.53 9.77
C ILE A 61 -1.90 6.91 10.78
N ALA A 62 -1.67 7.91 11.63
CA ALA A 62 -2.65 8.36 12.61
C ALA A 62 -3.96 8.82 11.96
N ALA A 63 -3.88 9.58 10.86
CA ALA A 63 -5.05 10.02 10.10
C ALA A 63 -5.84 8.85 9.50
N ILE A 64 -5.15 7.89 8.87
CA ILE A 64 -5.78 6.70 8.28
C ILE A 64 -6.39 5.81 9.38
N SER A 65 -5.68 5.58 10.48
CA SER A 65 -6.18 4.81 11.62
C SER A 65 -7.41 5.48 12.25
N ALA A 66 -7.42 6.80 12.39
CA ALA A 66 -8.61 7.53 12.87
C ALA A 66 -9.79 7.40 11.90
N MET A 67 -9.55 7.51 10.59
CA MET A 67 -10.57 7.30 9.55
C MET A 67 -11.15 5.88 9.60
N GLN A 68 -10.30 4.86 9.75
CA GLN A 68 -10.71 3.47 9.84
C GLN A 68 -11.50 3.20 11.12
N GLN A 69 -11.03 3.72 12.27
CA GLN A 69 -11.71 3.56 13.56
C GLN A 69 -13.09 4.25 13.58
N ALA A 70 -13.25 5.35 12.85
CA ALA A 70 -14.52 6.03 12.67
C ALA A 70 -15.48 5.32 11.68
N GLY A 71 -15.04 4.23 11.04
CA GLY A 71 -15.82 3.51 10.01
C GLY A 71 -15.86 4.23 8.65
N GLY A 72 -14.95 5.18 8.41
CA GLY A 72 -14.91 5.95 7.17
C GLY A 72 -14.66 5.08 5.93
N LEU A 73 -13.79 4.08 6.05
CA LEU A 73 -13.54 3.11 4.96
C LEU A 73 -14.79 2.26 4.66
N ASP A 74 -15.48 1.78 5.71
CA ASP A 74 -16.72 1.03 5.54
C ASP A 74 -17.83 1.87 4.90
N TYR A 75 -17.88 3.16 5.23
CA TYR A 75 -18.78 4.11 4.59
C TYR A 75 -18.49 4.23 3.09
N MET A 76 -17.22 4.43 2.71
CA MET A 76 -16.82 4.49 1.29
C MET A 76 -17.19 3.22 0.53
N VAL A 77 -16.93 2.05 1.13
CA VAL A 77 -17.29 0.74 0.54
C VAL A 77 -18.80 0.64 0.33
N ARG A 78 -19.62 1.04 1.31
CA ARG A 78 -21.09 1.04 1.18
C ARG A 78 -21.59 1.97 0.08
N VAL A 79 -20.97 3.15 -0.08
CA VAL A 79 -21.32 4.09 -1.15
C VAL A 79 -21.01 3.49 -2.52
N VAL A 80 -19.82 2.91 -2.68
CA VAL A 80 -19.41 2.23 -3.91
C VAL A 80 -20.32 1.03 -4.21
N GLU A 81 -20.67 0.24 -3.21
CA GLU A 81 -21.61 -0.87 -3.36
C GLU A 81 -22.97 -0.41 -3.89
N LYS A 82 -23.55 0.64 -3.30
CA LYS A 82 -24.82 1.21 -3.79
C LYS A 82 -24.70 1.69 -5.24
N LEU A 83 -23.59 2.34 -5.60
CA LEU A 83 -23.36 2.85 -6.95
C LEU A 83 -23.23 1.72 -7.99
N LEU A 84 -22.47 0.67 -7.65
CA LEU A 84 -22.29 -0.51 -8.52
C LEU A 84 -23.58 -1.29 -8.70
N ARG A 85 -24.37 -1.47 -7.62
CA ARG A 85 -25.68 -2.13 -7.68
C ARG A 85 -26.73 -1.33 -8.46
N ALA A 86 -26.66 0.00 -8.43
CA ALA A 86 -27.57 0.86 -9.18
C ALA A 86 -27.32 0.82 -10.70
N ASN A 87 -26.07 0.65 -11.13
CA ASN A 87 -25.68 0.64 -12.55
C ASN A 87 -24.88 -0.62 -12.95
N PRO A 88 -25.46 -1.83 -12.79
CA PRO A 88 -24.70 -3.07 -12.92
C PRO A 88 -24.24 -3.36 -14.36
N ARG A 89 -24.96 -2.83 -15.37
CA ARG A 89 -24.59 -2.96 -16.79
C ARG A 89 -23.25 -2.33 -17.16
N PHE A 90 -22.77 -1.37 -16.38
CA PHE A 90 -21.54 -0.61 -16.65
C PHE A 90 -20.37 -0.99 -15.74
N ILE A 91 -20.40 -2.19 -15.13
CA ILE A 91 -19.42 -2.62 -14.13
C ILE A 91 -17.97 -2.58 -14.61
N ASN A 92 -17.71 -2.84 -15.90
CA ASN A 92 -16.36 -2.80 -16.47
C ASN A 92 -15.72 -1.41 -16.43
N TYR A 93 -16.51 -0.33 -16.41
CA TYR A 93 -16.03 1.04 -16.30
C TYR A 93 -16.15 1.59 -14.87
N LEU A 94 -17.25 1.26 -14.19
CA LEU A 94 -17.50 1.72 -12.83
C LEU A 94 -16.57 1.09 -11.80
N ALA A 95 -16.25 -0.21 -11.90
CA ALA A 95 -15.39 -0.86 -10.93
C ALA A 95 -13.97 -0.26 -10.91
N PRO A 96 -13.29 -0.04 -12.06
CA PRO A 96 -12.01 0.66 -12.09
C PRO A 96 -12.08 2.10 -11.57
N ALA A 97 -13.08 2.88 -11.98
CA ALA A 97 -13.25 4.25 -11.52
C ALA A 97 -13.45 4.33 -10.00
N CYS A 98 -14.26 3.44 -9.43
CA CYS A 98 -14.46 3.35 -7.99
C CYS A 98 -13.19 2.89 -7.25
N GLY A 99 -12.45 1.93 -7.81
CA GLY A 99 -11.18 1.47 -7.24
C GLY A 99 -10.12 2.56 -7.22
N TRP A 100 -10.00 3.33 -8.29
CA TRP A 100 -9.11 4.50 -8.37
C TRP A 100 -9.48 5.57 -7.34
N LEU A 101 -10.76 5.95 -7.30
CA LEU A 101 -11.26 6.98 -6.39
C LEU A 101 -11.12 6.55 -4.93
N LEU A 102 -11.42 5.28 -4.61
CA LEU A 102 -11.19 4.72 -3.28
C LEU A 102 -9.71 4.74 -2.90
N THR A 103 -8.81 4.43 -3.84
CA THR A 103 -7.37 4.43 -3.56
C THR A 103 -6.85 5.81 -3.21
N ILE A 104 -7.29 6.85 -3.93
CA ILE A 104 -6.92 8.24 -3.65
C ILE A 104 -7.45 8.69 -2.29
N LEU A 105 -8.69 8.33 -1.95
CA LEU A 105 -9.29 8.72 -0.68
C LEU A 105 -8.73 7.95 0.51
N ALA A 106 -8.44 6.65 0.34
CA ALA A 106 -7.90 5.81 1.40
C ALA A 106 -6.37 5.92 1.54
N GLY A 107 -5.67 6.46 0.53
CA GLY A 107 -4.22 6.58 0.50
C GLY A 107 -3.47 5.25 0.31
N THR A 108 -4.17 4.16 -0.03
CA THR A 108 -3.58 2.83 -0.21
C THR A 108 -4.33 2.01 -1.25
N GLY A 109 -3.60 1.32 -2.13
CA GLY A 109 -4.23 0.47 -3.14
C GLY A 109 -4.80 -0.83 -2.58
N ASN A 110 -4.42 -1.21 -1.36
CA ASN A 110 -4.98 -2.39 -0.71
C ASN A 110 -6.45 -2.17 -0.26
N ALA A 111 -6.92 -0.92 -0.22
CA ALA A 111 -8.32 -0.60 0.10
C ALA A 111 -9.32 -1.27 -0.89
N VAL A 112 -8.87 -1.50 -2.11
CA VAL A 112 -9.65 -2.09 -3.19
C VAL A 112 -9.98 -3.57 -2.94
N PHE A 113 -9.22 -4.26 -2.07
CA PHE A 113 -9.54 -5.64 -1.67
C PHE A 113 -10.87 -5.73 -0.93
N SER A 114 -11.29 -4.68 -0.23
CA SER A 114 -12.60 -4.62 0.43
C SER A 114 -13.76 -4.50 -0.57
N LEU A 115 -13.51 -4.02 -1.80
CA LEU A 115 -14.51 -3.92 -2.87
C LEU A 115 -14.60 -5.17 -3.75
N MET A 116 -13.56 -6.01 -3.73
CA MET A 116 -13.49 -7.24 -4.53
C MET A 116 -14.74 -8.13 -4.42
N PRO A 117 -15.26 -8.48 -3.22
CA PRO A 117 -16.46 -9.31 -3.13
C PRO A 117 -17.69 -8.64 -3.75
N VAL A 118 -17.86 -7.33 -3.52
CA VAL A 118 -18.96 -6.55 -4.07
C VAL A 118 -18.92 -6.54 -5.60
N VAL A 119 -17.75 -6.32 -6.20
CA VAL A 119 -17.59 -6.33 -7.67
C VAL A 119 -17.86 -7.73 -8.25
N VAL A 120 -17.43 -8.80 -7.57
CA VAL A 120 -17.71 -10.17 -7.99
C VAL A 120 -19.22 -10.45 -7.98
N ASP A 121 -19.92 -10.05 -6.93
CA ASP A 121 -21.36 -10.27 -6.80
C ASP A 121 -22.16 -9.50 -7.86
N VAL A 122 -21.82 -8.23 -8.09
CA VAL A 122 -22.47 -7.42 -9.13
C VAL A 122 -22.14 -7.95 -10.53
N ALA A 123 -20.91 -8.40 -10.80
CA ALA A 123 -20.52 -8.98 -12.09
C ALA A 123 -21.31 -10.26 -12.40
N LYS A 124 -21.43 -11.16 -11.41
CA LYS A 124 -22.20 -12.41 -11.53
C LYS A 124 -23.68 -12.15 -11.79
N SER A 125 -24.26 -11.14 -11.14
CA SER A 125 -25.68 -10.76 -11.37
C SER A 125 -25.98 -10.35 -12.81
N GLN A 126 -24.98 -9.91 -13.57
CA GLN A 126 -25.10 -9.50 -14.97
C GLN A 126 -24.59 -10.55 -15.96
N ASN A 127 -24.23 -11.77 -15.50
CA ASN A 127 -23.55 -12.79 -16.31
C ASN A 127 -22.24 -12.30 -16.96
N ILE A 128 -21.57 -11.31 -16.35
CA ILE A 128 -20.27 -10.81 -16.81
C ILE A 128 -19.17 -11.60 -16.10
N ARG A 129 -18.12 -11.99 -16.84
CA ARG A 129 -16.95 -12.65 -16.26
C ARG A 129 -16.23 -11.68 -15.30
N PRO A 130 -16.13 -11.97 -13.99
CA PRO A 130 -15.56 -11.05 -13.00
C PRO A 130 -14.05 -10.83 -13.16
N SER A 131 -13.33 -11.71 -13.87
CA SER A 131 -11.88 -11.59 -14.08
C SER A 131 -11.47 -10.28 -14.75
N ALA A 132 -12.25 -9.80 -15.71
CA ALA A 132 -11.98 -8.55 -16.42
C ALA A 132 -12.14 -7.29 -15.54
N PRO A 133 -13.29 -7.03 -14.90
CA PRO A 133 -13.46 -5.85 -14.05
C PRO A 133 -12.55 -5.87 -12.82
N LEU A 134 -12.28 -7.04 -12.23
CA LEU A 134 -11.34 -7.16 -11.12
C LEU A 134 -9.91 -6.78 -11.50
N SER A 135 -9.42 -7.29 -12.63
CA SER A 135 -8.06 -7.00 -13.08
C SER A 135 -7.89 -5.52 -13.38
N LEU A 136 -8.87 -4.92 -14.07
CA LEU A 136 -8.89 -3.48 -14.34
C LEU A 136 -8.94 -2.65 -13.05
N MET A 137 -9.71 -3.08 -12.06
CA MET A 137 -9.83 -2.39 -10.77
C MET A 137 -8.52 -2.39 -9.98
N VAL A 138 -7.80 -3.53 -9.93
CA VAL A 138 -6.50 -3.61 -9.24
C VAL A 138 -5.44 -2.77 -9.96
N VAL A 139 -5.38 -2.83 -11.29
CA VAL A 139 -4.44 -1.99 -12.07
C VAL A 139 -4.75 -0.50 -11.87
N SER A 140 -6.05 -0.15 -11.92
CA SER A 140 -6.50 1.23 -11.70
C SER A 140 -6.18 1.72 -10.29
N SER A 141 -6.23 0.84 -9.28
CA SER A 141 -5.77 1.13 -7.93
C SER A 141 -4.28 1.50 -7.90
N GLN A 142 -3.41 0.71 -8.52
CA GLN A 142 -1.98 0.98 -8.53
C GLN A 142 -1.64 2.29 -9.27
N ILE A 143 -2.36 2.58 -10.36
CA ILE A 143 -2.28 3.89 -11.04
C ILE A 143 -2.76 5.01 -10.11
N GLY A 144 -3.79 4.76 -9.29
CA GLY A 144 -4.29 5.69 -8.29
C GLY A 144 -3.25 6.05 -7.23
N ILE A 145 -2.47 5.07 -6.74
CA ILE A 145 -1.34 5.34 -5.82
C ILE A 145 -0.30 6.21 -6.52
N THR A 146 0.08 5.88 -7.76
CA THR A 146 1.06 6.68 -8.52
C THR A 146 0.58 8.10 -8.78
N ALA A 147 -0.73 8.32 -8.93
CA ALA A 147 -1.29 9.66 -9.08
C ALA A 147 -1.34 10.46 -7.77
N PHE A 148 -1.26 9.79 -6.62
CA PHE A 148 -1.26 10.40 -5.30
C PHE A 148 0.14 10.85 -4.83
N LEU A 149 1.18 10.10 -5.22
CA LEU A 149 2.60 10.38 -4.93
C LEU A 149 3.20 11.39 -5.91
#